data_AF-A0A1Q8AV50-F1
#
_entry.id   AF-A0A1Q8AV50-F1
#
_cell.length_a   1.000
_cell.length_b   1.000
_cell.length_c   1.000
_cell.angle_alpha   90.00
_cell.angle_beta   90.00
_cell.angle_gamma   90.00
#
_symmetry.space_group_name_H-M   'P 1'
#
loop_
_entity.id
_entity.type
_entity.pdbx_description
1 polymer ?
#
loop_
_entity_poly.entity_id
_entity_poly.type
_entity_poly.pdbx_seq_one_letter_code
_entity_poly.pdbx_strand_id
1 'polypeptide(L)'
;MRFTFAILAVIISYTWFFQPRWPSSFVAVPVVSVLILGVWKAALTGEWGVKVRALGLGFRATAIFTAAIVALIVAAGAAVGTLHERPDFLANLLILIVWGGGQQWILQTVFLHEAQHATSRRTGIFVAAVLFASLHLPNPFLTTMTLIGAVGWCAIYDRYPNVVPLALSDAIATLAILYAFDEAITGRLRVGVAYLSR
;
A
#
# COMPACT_ATOMS: atom_id res chain seq x y z
N MET A 1 1.99 -15.40 12.66
CA MET A 1 1.73 -14.06 12.12
C MET A 1 1.51 -13.04 13.24
N ARG A 2 2.47 -12.94 14.18
CA ARG A 2 2.26 -12.17 15.42
C ARG A 2 2.29 -10.67 15.16
N PHE A 3 3.22 -10.20 14.33
CA PHE A 3 3.38 -8.78 14.03
C PHE A 3 2.28 -8.31 13.09
N THR A 4 1.90 -9.13 12.12
CA THR A 4 0.78 -8.87 11.21
C THR A 4 -0.50 -8.64 12.00
N PHE A 5 -0.87 -9.55 12.91
CA PHE A 5 -2.09 -9.38 13.70
C PHE A 5 -2.03 -8.17 14.65
N ALA A 6 -0.87 -7.86 15.24
CA ALA A 6 -0.70 -6.66 16.05
C ALA A 6 -0.89 -5.36 15.22
N ILE A 7 -0.28 -5.30 14.03
CA ILE A 7 -0.42 -4.15 13.13
C ILE A 7 -1.88 -4.01 12.65
N LEU A 8 -2.52 -5.12 12.26
CA LEU A 8 -3.93 -5.11 11.87
C LEU A 8 -4.81 -4.60 13.01
N ALA A 9 -4.58 -5.05 14.25
CA ALA A 9 -5.32 -4.58 15.40
C ALA A 9 -5.15 -3.07 15.59
N VAL A 10 -3.92 -2.54 15.55
CA VAL A 10 -3.65 -1.10 15.68
C VAL A 10 -4.39 -0.30 14.59
N ILE A 11 -4.27 -0.70 13.32
CA ILE A 11 -4.85 0.04 12.20
C ILE A 11 -6.38 -0.03 12.26
N ILE A 12 -6.96 -1.23 12.42
CA ILE A 12 -8.41 -1.43 12.46
C ILE A 12 -9.02 -0.71 13.66
N SER A 13 -8.39 -0.79 14.84
CA SER A 13 -8.84 -0.05 16.02
C SER A 13 -8.90 1.46 15.74
N TYR A 14 -7.85 2.01 15.12
CA TYR A 14 -7.85 3.42 14.77
C TYR A 14 -8.92 3.79 13.73
N THR A 15 -8.93 3.13 12.58
CA THR A 15 -9.77 3.52 11.42
C THR A 15 -11.26 3.32 11.69
N TRP A 16 -11.64 2.36 12.54
CA TRP A 16 -13.05 2.06 12.83
C TRP A 16 -13.57 2.65 14.13
N PHE A 17 -12.72 2.87 15.14
CA PHE A 17 -13.20 3.28 16.47
C PHE A 17 -12.70 4.66 16.91
N PHE A 18 -11.43 4.99 16.68
CA PHE A 18 -10.83 6.21 17.22
C PHE A 18 -10.86 7.39 16.26
N GLN A 19 -10.68 7.18 14.96
CA GLN A 19 -10.62 8.25 13.96
C GLN A 19 -11.80 9.25 14.03
N PRO A 20 -13.07 8.84 14.26
CA PRO A 20 -14.19 9.80 14.34
C PRO A 20 -14.26 10.61 15.64
N ARG A 21 -13.57 10.15 16.69
CA ARG A 21 -13.69 10.67 18.06
C ARG A 21 -12.50 11.54 18.47
N TRP A 22 -11.45 11.57 17.66
CA TRP A 22 -10.17 12.19 18.00
C TRP A 22 -9.72 13.15 16.89
N PRO A 23 -8.90 14.17 17.21
CA PRO A 23 -8.32 15.06 16.22
C PRO A 23 -7.50 14.29 15.18
N SER A 24 -7.44 14.81 13.95
CA SER A 24 -6.70 14.18 12.84
C SER A 24 -5.21 13.95 13.13
N SER A 25 -4.60 14.79 13.98
CA SER A 25 -3.21 14.63 14.44
C SER A 25 -2.97 13.33 15.21
N PHE A 26 -4.02 12.72 15.78
CA PHE A 26 -3.91 11.46 16.50
C PHE A 26 -3.50 10.29 15.60
N VAL A 27 -3.57 10.44 14.26
CA VAL A 27 -3.05 9.47 13.28
C VAL A 27 -1.56 9.16 13.49
N ALA A 28 -0.79 10.06 14.13
CA ALA A 28 0.61 9.81 14.44
C ALA A 28 0.79 8.59 15.35
N VAL A 29 -0.13 8.34 16.28
CA VAL A 29 -0.05 7.22 17.24
C VAL A 29 -0.07 5.84 16.55
N PRO A 30 -1.08 5.49 15.73
CA PRO A 30 -1.06 4.22 15.02
C PRO A 30 0.09 4.14 14.02
N VAL A 31 0.45 5.23 13.34
CA VAL A 31 1.60 5.24 12.40
C VAL A 31 2.90 4.89 13.12
N VAL A 32 3.22 5.57 14.22
CA VAL A 32 4.42 5.30 15.02
C VAL A 32 4.38 3.89 15.60
N SER A 33 3.23 3.43 16.09
CA SER A 33 3.08 2.07 16.63
C SER A 33 3.37 1.01 15.58
N VAL A 34 2.83 1.17 14.36
CA VAL A 34 3.08 0.26 13.24
C VAL A 34 4.55 0.27 12.83
N LEU A 35 5.18 1.44 12.78
CA LEU A 35 6.62 1.56 12.50
C LEU A 35 7.47 0.87 13.58
N ILE A 36 7.14 1.06 14.86
CA ILE A 36 7.83 0.38 15.98
C ILE A 36 7.70 -1.14 15.84
N LEU A 37 6.50 -1.66 15.56
CA LEU A 37 6.28 -3.09 15.34
C LEU A 37 7.08 -3.62 14.14
N GLY A 38 7.13 -2.87 13.04
CA GLY A 38 7.94 -3.18 11.87
C GLY A 38 9.44 -3.21 12.18
N VAL A 39 9.95 -2.17 12.84
CA VAL A 39 11.36 -2.06 13.25
C VAL A 39 11.72 -3.17 14.22
N TRP A 40 10.85 -3.48 15.18
CA TRP A 40 11.06 -4.57 16.12
C TRP A 40 11.16 -5.91 15.38
N LYS A 41 10.24 -6.20 14.44
CA LYS A 41 10.37 -7.41 13.62
C LYS A 41 11.69 -7.41 12.83
N ALA A 42 12.01 -6.32 12.14
CA ALA A 42 13.21 -6.22 11.31
C ALA A 42 14.50 -6.40 12.13
N ALA A 43 14.54 -5.87 13.35
CA ALA A 43 15.65 -6.06 14.29
C ALA A 43 15.80 -7.52 14.74
N LEU A 44 14.68 -8.24 14.94
CA LEU A 44 14.70 -9.66 15.32
C LEU A 44 15.08 -10.60 14.17
N THR A 45 14.67 -10.29 12.93
CA THR A 45 14.86 -11.20 11.79
C THR A 45 16.00 -10.79 10.84
N GLY A 46 16.48 -9.56 10.94
CA GLY A 46 17.44 -8.97 9.99
C GLY A 46 16.82 -8.61 8.62
N GLU A 47 15.50 -8.75 8.47
CA GLU A 47 14.80 -8.60 7.19
C GLU A 47 14.32 -7.16 6.97
N TRP A 48 15.24 -6.27 6.62
CA TRP A 48 14.92 -4.86 6.35
C TRP A 48 14.27 -4.59 4.99
N GLY A 49 14.32 -5.56 4.08
CA GLY A 49 13.72 -5.44 2.75
C GLY A 49 14.45 -4.49 1.79
N VAL A 50 15.76 -4.32 1.94
CA VAL A 50 16.58 -3.40 1.11
C VAL A 50 17.77 -4.12 0.46
N LYS A 51 17.58 -5.34 -0.04
CA LYS A 51 18.69 -6.10 -0.64
C LYS A 51 19.20 -5.38 -1.90
N VAL A 52 20.43 -4.84 -1.84
CA VAL A 52 21.04 -4.04 -2.92
C VAL A 52 21.14 -4.83 -4.22
N ARG A 53 21.48 -6.12 -4.15
CA ARG A 53 21.58 -7.02 -5.33
C ARG A 53 20.25 -7.18 -6.07
N ALA A 54 19.12 -6.96 -5.41
CA ALA A 54 17.80 -7.05 -6.00
C ALA A 54 17.32 -5.72 -6.63
N LEU A 55 18.03 -4.61 -6.41
CA LEU A 55 17.55 -3.27 -6.76
C LEU A 55 17.30 -3.10 -8.26
N GLY A 56 18.27 -3.43 -9.12
CA GLY A 56 18.14 -3.25 -10.57
C GLY A 56 17.04 -4.09 -11.21
N LEU A 57 16.97 -5.39 -10.85
CA LEU A 57 15.91 -6.28 -11.35
C LEU A 57 14.54 -5.92 -10.75
N GLY A 58 14.50 -5.48 -9.49
CA GLY A 58 13.31 -4.95 -8.84
C GLY A 58 12.77 -3.72 -9.56
N PHE A 59 13.62 -2.76 -9.93
CA PHE A 59 13.23 -1.61 -10.76
C PHE A 59 12.69 -2.02 -12.12
N ARG A 60 13.35 -2.96 -12.81
CA ARG A 60 12.85 -3.43 -14.11
C ARG A 60 11.47 -4.08 -13.98
N ALA A 61 11.30 -4.98 -13.00
CA ALA A 61 10.05 -5.69 -12.79
C ALA A 61 8.91 -4.74 -12.39
N THR A 62 9.17 -3.83 -11.45
CA THR A 62 8.20 -2.79 -11.04
C THR A 62 7.92 -1.79 -12.15
N ALA A 63 8.88 -1.40 -12.98
CA ALA A 63 8.63 -0.49 -14.10
C ALA A 63 7.67 -1.10 -15.13
N ILE A 64 7.86 -2.36 -15.50
CA ILE A 64 6.96 -3.08 -16.41
C ILE A 64 5.56 -3.17 -15.81
N PHE A 65 5.47 -3.58 -14.54
CA PHE A 65 4.20 -3.67 -13.83
C PHE A 65 3.49 -2.31 -13.73
N THR A 66 4.23 -1.26 -13.32
CA THR A 66 3.72 0.11 -13.17
C THR A 66 3.24 0.68 -14.50
N ALA A 67 4.00 0.50 -15.57
CA ALA A 67 3.59 0.97 -16.90
C ALA A 67 2.28 0.32 -17.34
N ALA A 68 2.12 -1.00 -17.12
CA ALA A 68 0.89 -1.71 -17.46
C ALA A 68 -0.31 -1.21 -16.65
N ILE A 69 -0.18 -1.09 -15.31
CA ILE A 69 -1.30 -0.63 -14.48
C ILE A 69 -1.65 0.84 -14.75
N VAL A 70 -0.66 1.71 -14.96
CA VAL A 70 -0.87 3.13 -15.28
C VAL A 70 -1.60 3.26 -16.61
N ALA A 71 -1.18 2.51 -17.64
CA ALA A 71 -1.87 2.51 -18.93
C ALA A 71 -3.34 2.10 -18.79
N LEU A 72 -3.64 1.07 -17.99
CA LEU A 72 -5.02 0.64 -17.72
C LEU A 72 -5.82 1.69 -16.94
N ILE A 73 -5.23 2.30 -15.91
CA ILE A 73 -5.86 3.35 -15.11
C ILE A 73 -6.20 4.57 -15.98
N VAL A 74 -5.23 5.05 -16.76
CA VAL A 74 -5.42 6.21 -17.65
C VAL A 74 -6.43 5.90 -18.74
N ALA A 75 -6.38 4.72 -19.36
CA ALA A 75 -7.38 4.31 -20.36
C ALA A 75 -8.80 4.24 -19.78
N ALA A 76 -8.95 3.70 -18.57
CA ALA A 76 -10.23 3.67 -17.87
C ALA A 76 -10.73 5.07 -17.50
N GLY A 77 -9.86 5.94 -16.99
CA GLY A 77 -10.19 7.34 -16.72
C GLY A 77 -10.59 8.11 -17.98
N ALA A 78 -9.91 7.87 -19.09
CA ALA A 78 -10.27 8.44 -20.40
C ALA A 78 -11.64 7.96 -20.88
N ALA A 79 -11.92 6.66 -20.76
CA ALA A 79 -13.18 6.05 -21.18
C ALA A 79 -14.39 6.57 -20.38
N VAL A 80 -14.20 6.90 -19.10
CA VAL A 80 -15.24 7.47 -18.23
C VAL A 80 -15.27 9.00 -18.30
N GLY A 81 -14.28 9.63 -18.94
CA GLY A 81 -14.23 11.09 -19.14
C GLY A 81 -13.81 11.88 -17.89
N THR A 82 -13.05 11.25 -16.98
CA THR A 82 -12.66 11.83 -15.67
C THR A 82 -11.19 12.18 -15.55
N LEU A 83 -10.46 12.21 -16.68
CA LEU A 83 -9.07 12.68 -16.68
C LEU A 83 -9.03 14.17 -16.32
N HIS A 84 -8.16 14.52 -15.38
CA HIS A 84 -7.97 15.90 -14.97
C HIS A 84 -6.53 16.15 -14.53
N GLU A 85 -6.09 17.39 -14.67
CA GLU A 85 -4.80 17.82 -14.14
C GLU A 85 -4.92 18.13 -12.64
N ARG A 86 -3.82 17.91 -11.92
CA ARG A 86 -3.66 18.35 -10.53
C ARG A 86 -2.40 19.19 -10.40
N PRO A 87 -2.42 20.25 -9.58
CA PRO A 87 -1.21 21.01 -9.25
C PRO A 87 -0.25 20.15 -8.42
N ASP A 88 0.99 20.63 -8.30
CA ASP A 88 1.98 20.13 -7.35
C ASP A 88 2.37 18.65 -7.50
N PHE A 89 2.43 18.15 -8.74
CA PHE A 89 2.81 16.77 -9.07
C PHE A 89 4.03 16.27 -8.27
N LEU A 90 5.12 17.04 -8.24
CA LEU A 90 6.36 16.62 -7.59
C LEU A 90 6.21 16.53 -6.06
N ALA A 91 5.52 17.50 -5.44
CA ALA A 91 5.28 17.47 -4.00
C ALA A 91 4.39 16.28 -3.62
N ASN A 92 3.32 16.05 -4.38
CA ASN A 92 2.45 14.89 -4.20
C ASN A 92 3.20 13.57 -4.38
N LEU A 93 4.07 13.47 -5.39
CA LEU A 93 4.91 12.28 -5.61
C LEU A 93 5.82 12.00 -4.41
N LEU A 94 6.50 13.02 -3.87
CA LEU A 94 7.40 12.84 -2.72
C LEU A 94 6.65 12.41 -1.47
N ILE A 95 5.50 13.03 -1.20
CA ILE A 95 4.63 12.65 -0.07
C ILE A 95 4.17 11.19 -0.23
N LEU A 96 3.75 10.81 -1.44
CA LEU A 96 3.30 9.45 -1.74
C LEU A 96 4.43 8.42 -1.67
N ILE A 97 5.67 8.77 -2.02
CA ILE A 97 6.83 7.88 -1.84
C ILE A 97 7.08 7.62 -0.36
N VAL A 98 7.01 8.65 0.49
CA VAL A 98 7.22 8.49 1.94
C VAL A 98 6.07 7.69 2.56
N TRP A 99 4.83 8.09 2.26
CA TRP A 99 3.63 7.47 2.80
C TRP A 99 3.43 6.02 2.30
N GLY A 100 3.44 5.83 0.99
CA GLY A 100 3.35 4.52 0.34
C GLY A 100 4.58 3.66 0.66
N GLY A 101 5.77 4.24 0.76
CA GLY A 101 6.98 3.51 1.13
C GLY A 101 6.90 2.85 2.50
N GLY A 102 6.31 3.53 3.49
CA GLY A 102 6.03 2.92 4.80
C GLY A 102 5.05 1.74 4.70
N GLN A 103 3.99 1.89 3.91
CA GLN A 103 3.01 0.83 3.68
C GLN A 103 3.62 -0.37 2.95
N GLN A 104 4.38 -0.14 1.88
CA GLN A 104 5.10 -1.17 1.14
C GLN A 104 6.11 -1.88 2.04
N TRP A 105 6.83 -1.15 2.88
CA TRP A 105 7.76 -1.77 3.82
C TRP A 105 7.08 -2.75 4.77
N ILE A 106 5.95 -2.35 5.37
CA ILE A 106 5.18 -3.23 6.27
C ILE A 106 4.55 -4.40 5.50
N LEU A 107 3.94 -4.16 4.34
CA LEU A 107 3.36 -5.21 3.51
C LEU A 107 4.39 -6.29 3.18
N GLN A 108 5.57 -5.87 2.70
CA GLN A 108 6.57 -6.81 2.20
C GLN A 108 7.38 -7.48 3.33
N THR A 109 7.82 -6.71 4.31
CA THR A 109 8.72 -7.23 5.35
C THR A 109 7.98 -7.88 6.51
N VAL A 110 6.71 -7.51 6.76
CA VAL A 110 5.91 -8.09 7.84
C VAL A 110 4.87 -9.05 7.28
N PHE A 111 3.90 -8.54 6.50
CA PHE A 111 2.70 -9.29 6.14
C PHE A 111 3.07 -10.47 5.24
N LEU A 112 3.82 -10.22 4.16
CA LEU A 112 4.23 -11.27 3.22
C LEU A 112 5.08 -12.34 3.90
N HIS A 113 6.12 -11.94 4.63
CA HIS A 113 7.03 -12.89 5.28
C HIS A 113 6.30 -13.78 6.30
N GLU A 114 5.47 -13.19 7.17
CA GLU A 114 4.71 -13.98 8.14
C GLU A 114 3.63 -14.84 7.48
N ALA A 115 2.99 -14.36 6.41
CA ALA A 115 2.00 -15.13 5.66
C ALA A 115 2.63 -16.33 4.93
N GLN A 116 3.79 -16.14 4.30
CA GLN A 116 4.53 -17.23 3.64
C GLN A 116 5.03 -18.27 4.64
N HIS A 117 5.50 -17.82 5.82
CA HIS A 117 5.89 -18.73 6.89
C HIS A 117 4.70 -19.51 7.46
N ALA A 118 3.52 -18.89 7.57
CA ALA A 118 2.32 -19.55 8.08
C ALA A 118 1.61 -20.44 7.05
N THR A 119 1.93 -20.28 5.76
CA THR A 119 1.25 -20.99 4.66
C THR A 119 2.27 -21.59 3.68
N SER A 120 2.35 -21.07 2.46
CA SER A 120 3.34 -21.41 1.45
C SER A 120 3.82 -20.13 0.77
N ARG A 121 4.92 -20.21 0.02
CA ARG A 121 5.44 -19.07 -0.73
C ARG A 121 4.39 -18.42 -1.66
N ARG A 122 3.62 -19.24 -2.38
CA ARG A 122 2.58 -18.77 -3.31
C ARG A 122 1.31 -18.32 -2.57
N THR A 123 0.84 -19.12 -1.63
CA THR A 123 -0.38 -18.78 -0.85
C THR A 123 -0.17 -17.52 -0.02
N GLY A 124 1.03 -17.34 0.54
CA GLY A 124 1.38 -16.18 1.35
C GLY A 124 1.29 -14.85 0.60
N ILE A 125 1.55 -14.83 -0.71
CA ILE A 125 1.35 -13.63 -1.55
C ILE A 125 -0.11 -13.20 -1.51
N PHE A 126 -1.05 -14.12 -1.74
CA PHE A 126 -2.47 -13.81 -1.73
C PHE A 126 -2.97 -13.47 -0.33
N VAL A 127 -2.53 -14.21 0.70
CA VAL A 127 -2.91 -13.92 2.08
C VAL A 127 -2.47 -12.51 2.49
N ALA A 128 -1.22 -12.14 2.22
CA ALA A 128 -0.72 -10.80 2.54
C ALA A 128 -1.46 -9.71 1.77
N ALA A 129 -1.71 -9.92 0.47
CA ALA A 129 -2.45 -8.98 -0.36
C ALA A 129 -3.90 -8.78 0.12
N VAL A 130 -4.59 -9.86 0.50
CA VAL A 130 -5.97 -9.79 1.03
C VAL A 130 -6.00 -9.09 2.39
N LEU A 131 -5.07 -9.39 3.29
CA LEU A 131 -4.98 -8.71 4.59
C LEU A 131 -4.66 -7.22 4.45
N PHE A 132 -3.84 -6.85 3.47
CA PHE A 132 -3.53 -5.44 3.21
C PHE A 132 -4.70 -4.72 2.54
N ALA A 133 -5.34 -5.34 1.55
CA ALA A 133 -6.53 -4.78 0.91
C ALA A 133 -7.68 -4.59 1.90
N SER A 134 -7.88 -5.51 2.86
CA SER A 134 -8.97 -5.39 3.84
C SER A 134 -8.84 -4.18 4.77
N LEU A 135 -7.61 -3.66 4.98
CA LEU A 135 -7.40 -2.40 5.71
C LEU A 135 -7.99 -1.18 5.00
N HIS A 136 -8.33 -1.31 3.72
CA HIS A 136 -8.90 -0.25 2.89
C HIS A 136 -10.42 -0.28 2.80
N LEU A 137 -11.06 -1.24 3.48
CA LEU A 137 -12.50 -1.30 3.60
C LEU A 137 -13.04 -0.06 4.34
N PRO A 138 -14.29 0.35 4.04
CA PRO A 138 -15.23 -0.27 3.12
C PRO A 138 -15.19 0.31 1.69
N ASN A 139 -14.14 1.05 1.32
CA ASN A 139 -14.03 1.67 0.00
C ASN A 139 -13.79 0.60 -1.09
N PRO A 140 -14.77 0.30 -1.96
CA PRO A 140 -14.66 -0.79 -2.91
C PRO A 140 -13.59 -0.50 -3.97
N PHE A 141 -13.54 0.74 -4.47
CA PHE A 141 -12.54 1.16 -5.46
C PHE A 141 -11.12 0.97 -4.91
N LEU A 142 -10.86 1.55 -3.74
CA LEU A 142 -9.53 1.50 -3.14
C LEU A 142 -9.14 0.08 -2.72
N THR A 143 -10.07 -0.68 -2.15
CA THR A 143 -9.84 -2.09 -1.76
C THR A 143 -9.47 -2.94 -2.99
N THR A 144 -10.19 -2.79 -4.10
CA THR A 144 -9.91 -3.54 -5.34
C THR A 144 -8.57 -3.15 -5.96
N MET A 145 -8.29 -1.85 -6.09
CA MET A 145 -7.00 -1.38 -6.64
C MET A 145 -5.83 -1.83 -5.77
N THR A 146 -6.00 -1.74 -4.45
CA THR A 146 -5.00 -2.20 -3.48
C THR A 146 -4.76 -3.70 -3.59
N LEU A 147 -5.80 -4.51 -3.74
CA LEU A 147 -5.66 -5.96 -3.88
C LEU A 147 -4.85 -6.32 -5.13
N ILE A 148 -5.18 -5.72 -6.28
CA ILE A 148 -4.48 -5.95 -7.55
C ILE A 148 -3.00 -5.53 -7.43
N GLY A 149 -2.76 -4.32 -6.90
CA GLY A 149 -1.42 -3.82 -6.65
C GLY A 149 -0.62 -4.73 -5.72
N ALA A 150 -1.19 -5.08 -4.56
CA ALA A 150 -0.53 -5.87 -3.53
C ALA A 150 -0.17 -7.27 -4.01
N VAL A 151 -1.01 -7.95 -4.81
CA VAL A 151 -0.64 -9.23 -5.42
C VAL A 151 0.61 -9.07 -6.31
N GLY A 152 0.63 -8.04 -7.17
CA GLY A 152 1.76 -7.77 -8.06
C GLY A 152 3.03 -7.40 -7.30
N TRP A 153 2.94 -6.47 -6.37
CA TRP A 153 4.08 -6.02 -5.56
C TRP A 153 4.64 -7.14 -4.69
N CYS A 154 3.79 -7.92 -4.01
CA CYS A 154 4.23 -9.08 -3.23
C CYS A 154 4.94 -10.12 -4.12
N ALA A 155 4.41 -10.41 -5.31
CA ALA A 155 5.06 -11.32 -6.24
C ALA A 155 6.42 -10.81 -6.75
N ILE A 156 6.54 -9.51 -7.00
CA ILE A 156 7.81 -8.87 -7.40
C ILE A 156 8.81 -8.92 -6.25
N TYR A 157 8.40 -8.54 -5.05
CA TYR A 157 9.29 -8.51 -3.87
C TYR A 157 9.75 -9.90 -3.45
N ASP A 158 8.87 -10.91 -3.52
CA ASP A 158 9.22 -12.31 -3.28
C ASP A 158 10.38 -12.79 -4.17
N ARG A 159 10.52 -12.23 -5.37
CA ARG A 159 11.64 -12.50 -6.29
C ARG A 159 12.81 -11.53 -6.14
N TYR A 160 12.51 -10.27 -5.87
CA TYR A 160 13.45 -9.15 -5.80
C TYR A 160 13.23 -8.36 -4.51
N PRO A 161 13.73 -8.83 -3.35
CA PRO A 161 13.40 -8.30 -2.03
C PRO A 161 14.07 -6.96 -1.74
N ASN A 162 13.57 -5.92 -2.40
CA ASN A 162 13.94 -4.52 -2.22
C ASN A 162 12.67 -3.67 -2.30
N VAL A 163 12.33 -2.93 -1.24
CA VAL A 163 11.08 -2.15 -1.15
C VAL A 163 11.13 -0.83 -1.91
N VAL A 164 12.32 -0.32 -2.25
CA VAL A 164 12.46 1.01 -2.88
C VAL A 164 11.78 1.09 -4.24
N PRO A 165 11.95 0.13 -5.18
CA PRO A 165 11.23 0.14 -6.44
C PRO A 165 9.71 0.04 -6.27
N LEU A 166 9.24 -0.68 -5.24
CA LEU A 166 7.82 -0.85 -4.96
C LEU A 166 7.20 0.43 -4.42
N ALA A 167 7.91 1.16 -3.54
CA ALA A 167 7.46 2.45 -3.03
C ALA A 167 7.24 3.46 -4.15
N LEU A 168 8.15 3.49 -5.14
CA LEU A 168 7.99 4.35 -6.32
C LEU A 168 6.82 3.90 -7.21
N SER A 169 6.69 2.59 -7.42
CA SER A 169 5.59 1.99 -8.19
C SER A 169 4.23 2.34 -7.60
N ASP A 170 4.08 2.20 -6.28
CA ASP A 170 2.88 2.53 -5.53
C ASP A 170 2.54 4.02 -5.60
N ALA A 171 3.54 4.90 -5.42
CA ALA A 171 3.36 6.33 -5.54
C ALA A 171 2.89 6.75 -6.95
N ILE A 172 3.49 6.20 -8.00
CA ILE A 172 3.09 6.47 -9.39
C ILE A 172 1.69 5.93 -9.68
N ALA A 173 1.35 4.73 -9.22
CA ALA A 173 0.03 4.15 -9.39
C ALA A 173 -1.05 5.00 -8.69
N THR A 174 -0.76 5.47 -7.47
CA THR A 174 -1.65 6.36 -6.73
C THR A 174 -1.83 7.70 -7.44
N LEU A 175 -0.76 8.30 -7.97
CA LEU A 175 -0.88 9.51 -8.79
C LEU A 175 -1.73 9.26 -10.03
N ALA A 176 -1.52 8.15 -10.75
CA ALA A 176 -2.32 7.82 -11.92
C ALA A 176 -3.81 7.73 -11.55
N ILE A 177 -4.16 7.11 -10.42
CA ILE A 177 -5.54 7.08 -9.90
C ILE A 177 -6.06 8.49 -9.66
N LEU A 178 -5.28 9.34 -9.00
CA LEU A 178 -5.68 10.70 -8.65
C LEU A 178 -5.88 11.61 -9.87
N TYR A 179 -5.14 11.40 -10.96
CA TYR A 179 -5.32 12.14 -12.22
C TYR A 179 -6.40 11.53 -13.11
N ALA A 180 -6.69 10.23 -12.97
CA ALA A 180 -7.60 9.52 -13.86
C ALA A 180 -9.06 9.52 -13.40
N PHE A 181 -9.32 9.62 -12.10
CA PHE A 181 -10.66 9.43 -11.53
C PHE A 181 -11.05 10.49 -10.52
N ASP A 182 -12.30 10.91 -10.57
CA ASP A 182 -12.86 11.88 -9.63
C ASP A 182 -13.06 11.29 -8.22
N GLU A 183 -13.22 12.18 -7.25
CA GLU A 183 -13.46 11.82 -5.85
C GLU A 183 -14.72 10.96 -5.64
N ALA A 184 -15.72 11.09 -6.51
CA ALA A 184 -16.93 10.28 -6.49
C ALA A 184 -16.63 8.79 -6.79
N ILE A 185 -15.67 8.51 -7.66
CA ILE A 185 -15.25 7.15 -8.02
C ILE A 185 -14.27 6.62 -6.97
N THR A 186 -13.27 7.43 -6.62
CA THR A 186 -12.19 7.01 -5.71
C THR A 186 -12.62 6.93 -4.25
N GLY A 187 -13.79 7.48 -3.91
CA GLY A 187 -14.23 7.62 -2.52
C GLY A 187 -13.28 8.47 -1.70
N ARG A 188 -12.64 9.47 -2.33
CA ARG A 188 -11.58 10.33 -1.75
C ARG A 188 -10.39 9.55 -1.18
N LEU A 189 -10.20 8.30 -1.63
CA LEU A 189 -9.25 7.35 -1.05
C LEU A 189 -9.38 7.18 0.47
N ARG A 190 -10.59 7.41 1.01
CA ARG A 190 -10.88 7.25 2.44
C ARG A 190 -11.11 5.78 2.79
N VAL A 191 -10.87 5.44 4.05
CA VAL A 191 -11.03 4.09 4.62
C VAL A 191 -11.78 4.17 5.95
N GLY A 192 -12.25 3.04 6.45
CA GLY A 192 -12.94 2.94 7.74
C GLY A 192 -14.15 3.87 7.84
N VAL A 193 -14.35 4.45 9.02
CA VAL A 193 -15.48 5.36 9.25
C VAL A 193 -15.37 6.64 8.43
N ALA A 194 -14.15 7.10 8.09
CA ALA A 194 -13.98 8.30 7.27
C ALA A 194 -14.58 8.17 5.87
N TYR A 195 -14.63 6.96 5.31
CA TYR A 195 -15.33 6.69 4.05
C TYR A 195 -16.85 6.76 4.21
N LEU A 196 -17.37 6.29 5.34
CA LEU A 196 -18.82 6.26 5.64
C LEU A 196 -19.37 7.64 6.03
N SER A 197 -18.54 8.48 6.66
CA SER A 197 -18.86 9.87 6.93
C SER A 197 -18.71 10.70 5.65
N ARG A 198 -19.81 11.32 5.21
CA ARG A 198 -19.82 12.21 4.02
C ARG A 198 -18.79 13.32 4.17
#